data_AF-A0A1H0VX92-F1
#
_entry.id   AF-A0A1H0VX92-F1
#
_cell.length_a   1.000
_cell.length_b   1.000
_cell.length_c   1.000
_cell.angle_alpha   90.00
_cell.angle_beta   90.00
_cell.angle_gamma   90.00
#
_symmetry.space_group_name_H-M   'P 1'
#
loop_
_entity.id
_entity.type
_entity.pdbx_description
1 polymer ?
#
loop_
_entity_poly.entity_id
_entity_poly.type
_entity_poly.pdbx_seq_one_letter_code
_entity_poly.pdbx_strand_id
1 'polypeptide(L)' 'MAKEELVEFGGRVSEVLPDNRFRVILENGFTVWAYSSGRLKKNRIRVLAGDRVARHMT' A
#
# COMPACT_ATOMS: atom_id res chain seq x y z
N MET A 1 -12.13 -20.04 -11.14
CA MET A 1 -12.23 -19.96 -9.67
C MET A 1 -10.81 -19.97 -9.09
N ALA A 2 -10.05 -18.91 -9.31
CA ALA A 2 -8.73 -18.76 -8.71
C ALA A 2 -8.94 -17.95 -7.44
N LYS A 3 -8.81 -18.62 -6.29
CA LYS A 3 -8.88 -18.00 -4.98
C LYS A 3 -7.53 -17.34 -4.78
N GLU A 4 -7.38 -16.12 -5.28
CA GLU A 4 -6.25 -15.27 -4.90
C GLU A 4 -6.39 -15.11 -3.38
N GLU A 5 -5.55 -15.83 -2.63
CA GLU A 5 -5.52 -15.74 -1.18
C GLU A 5 -5.15 -14.30 -0.84
N LEU A 6 -6.16 -13.59 -0.33
CA LEU A 6 -6.09 -12.23 0.18
C LEU A 6 -5.15 -12.21 1.40
N VAL A 7 -3.83 -12.17 1.18
CA VAL A 7 -2.88 -12.05 2.29
C VAL A 7 -2.72 -10.59 2.67
N GLU A 8 -3.26 -10.24 3.83
CA GLU A 8 -3.15 -8.90 4.41
C GLU A 8 -1.80 -8.73 5.08
N PHE A 9 -0.92 -7.94 4.47
CA PHE A 9 0.35 -7.57 5.09
C PHE A 9 0.31 -6.12 5.57
N GLY A 10 0.65 -5.93 6.84
CA GLY A 10 0.89 -4.62 7.43
C GLY A 10 2.23 -4.04 7.01
N GLY A 11 2.25 -2.76 6.67
CA GLY A 11 3.50 -2.05 6.38
C GLY A 11 3.40 -0.55 6.67
N ARG A 12 4.52 0.13 6.55
CA ARG A 12 4.64 1.58 6.73
C ARG A 12 5.11 2.22 5.43
N VAL A 13 4.48 3.32 5.06
CA VAL A 13 4.88 4.10 3.89
C VAL A 13 6.22 4.77 4.21
N SER A 14 7.26 4.45 3.45
CA SER A 14 8.55 5.12 3.55
C SER A 14 8.55 6.41 2.75
N GLU A 15 8.08 6.37 1.50
CA GLU A 15 8.14 7.51 0.58
C GLU A 15 6.91 7.53 -0.33
N VAL A 16 6.45 8.74 -0.65
CA VAL A 16 5.35 9.00 -1.57
C VAL A 16 5.94 9.56 -2.86
N LEU A 17 5.72 8.88 -3.98
CA LEU A 17 6.17 9.33 -5.29
C LEU A 17 5.05 10.06 -6.03
N PRO A 18 5.39 11.00 -6.93
CA PRO A 18 4.41 11.80 -7.67
C PRO A 18 3.50 10.98 -8.60
N ASP A 19 3.88 9.74 -8.97
CA ASP A 19 3.12 8.87 -9.88
C ASP A 19 2.04 8.03 -9.16
N ASN A 20 1.52 8.48 -8.02
CA ASN A 20 0.64 7.69 -7.12
C ASN A 20 1.23 6.32 -6.73
N ARG A 21 2.57 6.25 -6.71
CA ARG A 21 3.33 5.11 -6.21
C ARG A 21 3.80 5.39 -4.81
N PHE A 22 3.74 4.40 -3.96
CA PHE A 22 4.14 4.47 -2.57
C PHE A 22 5.19 3.41 -2.33
N ARG A 23 6.32 3.80 -1.77
CA ARG A 23 7.32 2.85 -1.28
C ARG A 23 6.88 2.44 0.12
N VAL A 24 6.56 1.17 0.31
CA VAL A 24 6.08 0.64 1.58
C VAL A 24 7.10 -0.35 2.11
N ILE A 25 7.50 -0.19 3.36
CA ILE A 25 8.33 -1.14 4.09
C ILE A 25 7.38 -2.04 4.87
N LEU A 26 7.38 -3.33 4.55
CA LEU A 26 6.63 -4.33 5.29
C LEU A 26 7.29 -4.58 6.63
N GLU A 27 6.52 -5.04 7.61
CA GLU A 27 7.06 -5.42 8.94
C GLU A 27 8.12 -6.53 8.85
N ASN A 28 8.10 -7.28 7.74
CA ASN A 28 9.04 -8.35 7.41
C ASN A 28 10.41 -7.82 6.92
N GLY A 29 10.60 -6.50 6.81
CA GLY A 29 11.83 -5.85 6.34
C GLY A 29 11.94 -5.70 4.82
N PHE A 30 11.00 -6.24 4.05
CA PHE A 30 10.95 -6.08 2.59
C PHE A 30 10.35 -4.74 2.18
N THR A 31 10.93 -4.12 1.15
CA THR A 31 10.39 -2.91 0.55
C THR A 31 9.63 -3.25 -0.72
N VAL A 32 8.38 -2.81 -0.81
CA VAL A 32 7.48 -3.08 -1.94
C VAL A 32 6.90 -1.79 -2.51
N TRP A 33 6.58 -1.81 -3.81
CA TRP A 33 5.94 -0.69 -4.50
C TRP A 33 4.44 -0.85 -4.48
N ALA A 34 3.73 0.10 -3.88
CA ALA A 34 2.28 0.14 -3.78
C ALA A 34 1.66 1.20 -4.67
N TYR A 35 0.43 0.94 -5.10
CA TYR A 35 -0.39 1.88 -5.85
C TYR A 35 -1.60 2.27 -5.01
N SER A 36 -2.09 3.48 -5.19
CA SER A 36 -3.36 3.89 -4.58
C SER A 36 -4.50 3.03 -5.13
N SER A 37 -5.19 2.31 -4.25
CA SER A 37 -6.48 1.70 -4.58
C SER A 37 -7.50 2.76 -5.03
N GLY A 38 -8.35 2.41 -6.00
CA GLY A 38 -9.39 3.31 -6.49
C GLY A 38 -10.35 3.82 -5.40
N ARG A 39 -10.55 3.05 -4.32
CA ARG A 39 -11.34 3.49 -3.15
C ARG A 39 -10.69 4.65 -2.41
N LEU A 40 -9.37 4.65 -2.23
CA LEU A 40 -8.65 5.75 -1.57
C LEU A 40 -8.87 7.07 -2.34
N LYS A 41 -8.82 7.00 -3.67
CA LYS A 41 -9.04 8.14 -4.55
C LYS A 41 -10.48 8.65 -4.48
N LYS A 42 -11.47 7.75 -4.46
CA LYS A 42 -12.89 8.11 -4.33
C LYS A 42 -13.20 8.80 -2.99
N ASN A 43 -12.56 8.34 -1.91
CA ASN A 43 -12.71 8.90 -0.57
C ASN A 43 -11.78 10.08 -0.28
N ARG A 44 -11.01 10.56 -1.28
CA ARG A 44 -10.04 11.66 -1.15
C ARG A 44 -9.03 11.46 -0.01
N ILE A 45 -8.67 10.20 0.28
CA ILE A 45 -7.71 9.87 1.32
C ILE A 45 -6.32 10.19 0.79
N ARG A 46 -5.60 11.08 1.47
CA ARG A 46 -4.19 11.39 1.19
C ARG A 46 -3.31 10.50 2.04
N VAL A 47 -2.42 9.78 1.39
CA VAL A 47 -1.40 8.96 2.04
C VAL A 47 -0.13 9.79 2.17
N LEU A 48 0.43 9.83 3.37
CA LEU A 48 1.67 10.54 3.69
C LEU A 48 2.81 9.56 4.00
N ALA A 49 4.05 10.02 3.91
CA ALA A 49 5.19 9.25 4.37
C ALA A 49 5.09 9.04 5.89
N GLY A 50 5.32 7.81 6.35
CA GLY A 50 5.19 7.39 7.74
C GLY A 50 3.81 6.82 8.11
N ASP A 51 2.84 6.86 7.20
CA ASP A 51 1.50 6.32 7.45
C ASP A 51 1.49 4.79 7.45
N ARG A 52 0.61 4.18 8.26
CA ARG A 52 0.50 2.72 8.37
C ARG A 52 -0.55 2.25 7.39
N VAL A 53 -0.14 1.41 6.45
CA VAL A 53 -1.02 0.92 5.38
C VAL A 53 -1.17 -0.59 5.52
N ALA A 54 -2.42 -1.05 5.59
CA ALA A 54 -2.76 -2.44 5.40
C ALA A 54 -2.85 -2.66 3.88
N ARG A 55 -1.85 -3.35 3.32
CA ARG A 55 -1.79 -3.53 1.88
C ARG A 55 -2.45 -4.85 1.50
N HIS A 56 -3.32 -4.75 0.51
CA HIS A 56 -3.86 -5.89 -0.21
C HIS A 56 -2.93 -6.18 -1.40
N MET A 57 -2.22 -7.30 -1.38
CA MET A 57 -1.49 -7.79 -2.56
C MET A 57 -2.34 -8.91 -3.17
N THR A 58 -2.79 -8.68 -4.40
CA THR A 58 -3.25 -9.76 -5.29
C THR A 58 -2.05 -10.33 -6.04
#